data_AF-A0A5J4Q932-F1
#
_entry.id   AF-A0A5J4Q932-F1
#
_cell.length_a   1.000
_cell.length_b   1.000
_cell.length_c   1.000
_cell.angle_alpha   90.00
_cell.angle_beta   90.00
_cell.angle_gamma   90.00
#
_symmetry.space_group_name_H-M   'P 1'
#
loop_
_entity.id
_entity.type
_entity.pdbx_description
1 polymer ?
#
loop_
_entity_poly.entity_id
_entity_poly.type
_entity_poly.pdbx_seq_one_letter_code
_entity_poly.pdbx_strand_id
1 'polypeptide(L)'
;MLYYSTNKQTSPASLQEVVIKGLASDKGLFMPEVIKPLPQDFYDTIASLSFQEIAYRVADAFFGEDIPADTLKQIVYDTLSFDTPLVKVKENIYSLELFHGPTLAFKDVGARFMARLLGYFIRKQRAKNVNVLVATSGDTGSAVANGFLGVEGIHVYVLYPKGKVSEIQEKQFTTLGQNITALEVDGTFDDCQTLVKAAFMDKELNEHLMLTSANSINVARFLPQAFYYFYAYAQLKKLGKANNVVVCVPSGNFGNITAGLFAKRMGLPVIRFIAANNKNDIFYQYLQTGKNNAHP
;
A
#
# COMPACT_ATOMS: atom_id res chain seq x y z
N MET A 1 17.83 -5.60 2.80
CA MET A 1 18.05 -5.18 1.40
C MET A 1 18.02 -3.66 1.26
N LEU A 2 18.63 -3.11 0.21
CA LEU A 2 18.61 -1.67 -0.07
C LEU A 2 17.54 -1.29 -1.10
N TYR A 3 17.19 -0.01 -1.09
CA TYR A 3 16.16 0.61 -1.91
C TYR A 3 16.72 1.85 -2.61
N TYR A 4 16.51 1.97 -3.92
CA TYR A 4 16.98 3.11 -4.71
C TYR A 4 15.83 4.08 -5.01
N SER A 5 16.15 5.36 -5.25
CA SER A 5 15.19 6.33 -5.77
C SER A 5 15.02 6.16 -7.29
N THR A 6 13.79 6.23 -7.80
CA THR A 6 13.51 6.20 -9.25
C THR A 6 14.23 7.30 -10.03
N ASN A 7 14.58 8.42 -9.39
CA ASN A 7 15.35 9.50 -10.02
C ASN A 7 16.87 9.26 -9.97
N LYS A 8 17.32 8.32 -9.13
CA LYS A 8 18.73 7.90 -8.98
C LYS A 8 19.70 9.04 -8.65
N GLN A 9 19.25 10.07 -7.94
CA GLN A 9 20.10 11.19 -7.49
C GLN A 9 20.41 11.12 -5.99
N THR A 10 20.11 10.00 -5.34
CA THR A 10 20.42 9.73 -3.93
C THR A 10 21.10 8.37 -3.80
N SER A 11 21.90 8.20 -2.74
CA SER A 11 22.39 6.87 -2.35
C SER A 11 21.22 5.93 -2.02
N PRO A 12 21.39 4.61 -2.22
CA PRO A 12 20.42 3.63 -1.74
C PRO A 12 20.20 3.73 -0.23
N ALA A 13 18.97 3.44 0.19
CA ALA A 13 18.53 3.56 1.59
C ALA A 13 18.08 2.21 2.14
N SER A 14 18.20 2.04 3.46
CA SER A 14 17.70 0.86 4.17
C SER A 14 16.18 0.81 4.22
N LEU A 15 15.59 -0.37 4.49
CA LEU A 15 14.14 -0.52 4.68
C LEU A 15 13.59 0.47 5.72
N GLN A 16 14.29 0.59 6.85
CA GLN A 16 13.91 1.50 7.93
C GLN A 16 13.81 2.95 7.45
N GLU A 17 14.81 3.42 6.70
CA GLU A 17 14.82 4.79 6.18
C GLU A 17 13.71 5.03 5.16
N VAL A 18 13.47 4.10 4.23
CA VAL A 18 12.45 4.31 3.19
C VAL A 18 11.03 4.23 3.74
N VAL A 19 10.78 3.42 4.77
CA VAL A 19 9.48 3.38 5.44
C VAL A 19 9.21 4.67 6.22
N ILE A 20 10.22 5.22 6.89
CA ILE A 20 10.08 6.45 7.68
C ILE A 20 10.03 7.69 6.80
N LYS A 21 10.92 7.83 5.81
CA LYS A 21 10.95 8.99 4.91
C LYS A 21 9.78 8.99 3.93
N GLY A 22 9.37 7.81 3.44
CA GLY A 22 8.28 7.64 2.47
C GLY A 22 8.58 8.13 1.04
N LEU A 23 9.33 9.21 0.88
CA LEU A 23 9.78 9.78 -0.39
C LEU A 23 11.29 10.06 -0.35
N ALA A 24 11.99 9.89 -1.47
CA ALA A 24 13.40 10.22 -1.56
C ALA A 24 13.62 11.74 -1.60
N SER A 25 14.80 12.20 -1.18
CA SER A 25 15.15 13.63 -1.15
C SER A 25 15.26 14.26 -2.54
N ASP A 26 15.44 13.45 -3.59
CA ASP A 26 15.40 13.87 -4.99
C ASP A 26 13.97 13.84 -5.60
N LYS A 27 12.94 13.73 -4.74
CA LYS A 27 11.51 13.64 -5.11
C LYS A 27 11.16 12.38 -5.91
N GLY A 28 12.06 11.42 -6.03
CA GLY A 28 11.77 10.10 -6.61
C GLY A 28 11.07 9.17 -5.62
N LEU A 29 10.55 8.06 -6.15
CA LEU A 29 9.94 7.00 -5.35
C LEU A 29 11.00 5.96 -4.98
N PHE A 30 10.90 5.39 -3.78
CA PHE A 30 11.77 4.26 -3.42
C PHE A 30 11.29 2.96 -4.08
N MET A 31 12.25 2.18 -4.58
CA MET A 31 12.04 0.85 -5.17
C MET A 31 13.10 -0.12 -4.64
N PRO A 32 12.76 -1.40 -4.39
CA PRO A 32 13.77 -2.37 -3.96
C PRO A 32 14.77 -2.61 -5.09
N GLU A 33 16.05 -2.74 -4.76
CA GLU A 33 17.10 -3.02 -5.75
C GLU A 33 16.94 -4.40 -6.41
N VAL A 34 16.36 -5.35 -5.66
CA VAL A 34 16.17 -6.73 -6.10
C VAL A 34 14.72 -7.15 -5.85
N ILE A 35 14.09 -7.71 -6.89
CA ILE A 35 12.80 -8.42 -6.75
C ILE A 35 13.12 -9.91 -6.78
N LYS A 36 13.13 -10.54 -5.60
CA LYS A 36 13.49 -11.96 -5.46
C LYS A 36 12.36 -12.85 -5.97
N PRO A 37 12.62 -13.78 -6.89
CA PRO A 37 11.64 -14.79 -7.24
C PRO A 37 11.40 -15.74 -6.07
N LEU A 38 10.16 -16.22 -5.93
CA LEU A 38 9.84 -17.29 -4.99
C LEU A 38 10.22 -18.65 -5.59
N PRO A 39 10.62 -19.63 -4.77
CA PRO A 39 11.05 -20.93 -5.26
C PRO A 39 9.87 -21.77 -5.79
N GLN A 40 10.14 -22.75 -6.67
CA GLN A 40 9.10 -23.52 -7.36
C GLN A 40 8.19 -24.31 -6.41
N ASP A 41 8.74 -24.85 -5.32
CA ASP A 41 8.01 -25.57 -4.27
C ASP A 41 6.91 -24.72 -3.63
N PHE A 42 7.13 -23.40 -3.51
CA PHE A 42 6.11 -22.46 -3.04
C PHE A 42 4.91 -22.47 -3.99
N TYR A 43 5.14 -22.38 -5.31
CA TYR A 43 4.05 -22.40 -6.29
C TYR A 43 3.36 -23.76 -6.39
N ASP A 44 4.10 -24.85 -6.22
CA ASP A 44 3.56 -26.20 -6.24
C ASP A 44 2.58 -26.41 -5.08
N THR A 45 2.95 -25.93 -3.89
CA THR A 45 2.18 -26.08 -2.65
C THR A 45 1.26 -24.90 -2.33
N ILE A 46 1.27 -23.81 -3.11
CA ILE A 46 0.53 -22.58 -2.76
C ILE A 46 -0.96 -22.81 -2.50
N ALA A 47 -1.57 -23.80 -3.16
CA ALA A 47 -2.97 -24.15 -2.98
C ALA A 47 -3.28 -24.83 -1.63
N SER A 48 -2.30 -25.28 -0.85
CA SER A 48 -2.55 -25.81 0.51
C SER A 48 -2.33 -24.78 1.61
N LEU A 49 -1.76 -23.62 1.28
CA LEU A 49 -1.42 -22.57 2.25
C LEU A 49 -2.60 -21.65 2.54
N SER A 50 -2.63 -21.12 3.76
CA SER A 50 -3.50 -20.02 4.18
C SER A 50 -3.07 -18.68 3.58
N PHE A 51 -3.94 -17.68 3.66
CA PHE A 51 -3.60 -16.33 3.20
C PHE A 51 -2.39 -15.76 3.94
N GLN A 52 -2.35 -15.94 5.26
CA GLN A 52 -1.27 -15.45 6.11
C GLN A 52 0.06 -16.14 5.81
N GLU A 53 0.07 -17.46 5.56
CA GLU A 53 1.29 -18.19 5.18
C GLU A 53 1.83 -17.74 3.81
N ILE A 54 0.94 -17.55 2.83
CA ILE A 54 1.30 -17.01 1.51
C ILE A 54 1.89 -15.62 1.66
N ALA A 55 1.18 -14.74 2.37
CA ALA A 55 1.61 -13.37 2.60
C ALA A 55 2.95 -13.31 3.33
N TYR A 56 3.21 -14.19 4.30
CA TYR A 56 4.49 -14.27 5.00
C TYR A 56 5.64 -14.60 4.04
N ARG A 57 5.49 -15.59 3.17
CA ARG A 57 6.53 -15.95 2.18
C ARG A 57 6.83 -14.79 1.22
N VAL A 58 5.80 -14.05 0.80
CA VAL A 58 5.94 -12.87 -0.06
C VAL A 58 6.57 -11.71 0.72
N ALA A 59 6.18 -11.49 1.97
CA ALA A 59 6.74 -10.45 2.83
C ALA A 59 8.22 -10.70 3.13
N ASP A 60 8.61 -11.95 3.41
CA ASP A 60 9.99 -12.34 3.67
C ASP A 60 10.91 -11.99 2.49
N ALA A 61 10.45 -12.24 1.25
CA ALA A 61 11.19 -11.88 0.05
C ALA A 61 11.46 -10.37 -0.10
N PHE A 62 10.60 -9.51 0.44
CA PHE A 62 10.76 -8.04 0.41
C PHE A 62 11.42 -7.45 1.66
N PHE A 63 11.18 -8.04 2.83
CA PHE A 63 11.45 -7.41 4.14
C PHE A 63 12.26 -8.29 5.10
N GLY A 64 12.43 -9.58 4.82
CA GLY A 64 13.00 -10.56 5.76
C GLY A 64 14.48 -10.36 6.09
N GLU A 65 15.25 -9.69 5.23
CA GLU A 65 16.65 -9.34 5.54
C GLU A 65 16.77 -8.28 6.64
N ASP A 66 15.74 -7.44 6.80
CA ASP A 66 15.76 -6.27 7.68
C ASP A 66 14.92 -6.48 8.95
N ILE A 67 14.03 -7.49 8.95
CA ILE A 67 13.07 -7.77 10.02
C ILE A 67 13.21 -9.22 10.49
N PRO A 68 13.36 -9.48 11.82
CA PRO A 68 13.38 -10.84 12.34
C PRO A 68 12.13 -11.64 11.94
N ALA A 69 12.31 -12.91 11.60
CA ALA A 69 11.27 -13.79 11.07
C ALA A 69 9.98 -13.79 11.92
N ASP A 70 10.10 -13.96 13.23
CA ASP A 70 8.94 -14.00 14.14
C ASP A 70 8.20 -12.66 14.18
N THR A 71 8.94 -11.55 14.13
CA THR A 71 8.34 -10.21 14.07
C THR A 71 7.61 -9.98 12.75
N LEU A 72 8.23 -10.37 11.63
CA LEU A 72 7.60 -10.22 10.31
C LEU A 72 6.34 -11.08 10.20
N LYS A 73 6.38 -12.31 10.71
CA LYS A 73 5.22 -13.19 10.80
C LYS A 73 4.10 -12.55 11.61
N GLN A 74 4.39 -12.01 12.80
CA GLN A 74 3.39 -11.31 13.60
C GLN A 74 2.78 -10.12 12.85
N ILE A 75 3.60 -9.28 12.21
CA ILE A 75 3.13 -8.14 11.40
C ILE A 75 2.15 -8.61 10.32
N VAL A 76 2.47 -9.69 9.60
CA VAL A 76 1.62 -10.23 8.53
C VAL A 76 0.29 -10.75 9.09
N TYR A 77 0.33 -11.53 10.17
CA TYR A 77 -0.87 -12.14 10.75
C TYR A 77 -1.80 -11.08 11.36
N ASP A 78 -1.25 -10.07 12.03
CA ASP A 78 -2.03 -8.93 12.55
C ASP A 78 -2.62 -8.07 11.42
N THR A 79 -1.91 -7.94 10.30
CA THR A 79 -2.39 -7.23 9.12
C THR A 79 -3.62 -7.95 8.54
N LEU A 80 -3.51 -9.25 8.32
CA LEU A 80 -4.47 -10.10 7.62
C LEU A 80 -5.43 -10.79 8.61
N SER A 81 -6.21 -9.95 9.30
CA SER A 81 -7.29 -10.34 10.23
C SER A 81 -8.65 -10.53 9.53
N PHE A 82 -8.66 -10.43 8.20
CA PHE A 82 -9.81 -10.56 7.33
C PHE A 82 -9.40 -11.31 6.06
N ASP A 83 -10.38 -11.85 5.34
CA ASP A 83 -10.15 -12.62 4.11
C ASP A 83 -10.21 -11.74 2.85
N THR A 84 -9.75 -12.27 1.71
CA THR A 84 -9.94 -11.68 0.38
C THR A 84 -10.46 -12.75 -0.58
N PRO A 85 -11.77 -13.08 -0.51
CA PRO A 85 -12.32 -14.19 -1.24
C PRO A 85 -12.38 -13.91 -2.75
N LEU A 86 -12.14 -14.95 -3.54
CA LEU A 86 -12.31 -14.95 -4.98
C LEU A 86 -13.69 -15.49 -5.34
N VAL A 87 -14.62 -14.59 -5.65
CA VAL A 87 -16.02 -14.90 -5.88
C VAL A 87 -16.29 -15.03 -7.38
N LYS A 88 -16.95 -16.11 -7.79
CA LYS A 88 -17.33 -16.33 -9.19
C LYS A 88 -18.46 -15.36 -9.58
N VAL A 89 -18.25 -14.58 -10.63
CA VAL A 89 -19.27 -13.69 -11.20
C VAL A 89 -19.98 -14.39 -12.36
N LYS A 90 -19.21 -14.97 -13.28
CA LYS A 90 -19.70 -15.82 -14.37
C LYS A 90 -18.61 -16.78 -14.83
N GLU A 91 -18.86 -17.53 -15.88
CA GLU A 91 -17.86 -18.45 -16.43
C GLU A 91 -16.54 -17.73 -16.72
N ASN A 92 -15.45 -18.26 -16.14
CA ASN A 92 -14.08 -17.74 -16.24
C ASN A 92 -13.89 -16.27 -15.81
N ILE A 93 -14.86 -15.67 -15.10
CA ILE A 93 -14.75 -14.32 -14.54
C ILE A 93 -15.04 -14.35 -13.05
N TYR A 94 -14.08 -13.85 -12.28
CA TYR A 94 -14.11 -13.81 -10.82
C TYR A 94 -13.86 -12.38 -10.35
N SER A 95 -14.49 -12.03 -9.23
CA SER A 95 -14.22 -10.83 -8.46
C SER A 95 -13.33 -11.20 -7.28
N LEU A 96 -12.16 -10.57 -7.17
CA LEU A 96 -11.38 -10.65 -5.94
C LEU A 96 -11.89 -9.57 -4.99
N GLU A 97 -12.61 -9.99 -3.97
CA GLU A 97 -13.20 -9.06 -3.01
C GLU A 97 -12.14 -8.60 -2.01
N LEU A 98 -11.75 -7.34 -2.13
CA LEU A 98 -10.71 -6.71 -1.30
C LEU A 98 -11.30 -5.75 -0.25
N PHE A 99 -12.57 -5.91 0.10
CA PHE A 99 -13.33 -4.99 0.94
C PHE A 99 -13.88 -5.64 2.22
N HIS A 100 -13.29 -6.76 2.66
CA HIS A 100 -13.66 -7.44 3.92
C HIS A 100 -12.86 -6.93 5.13
N GLY A 101 -11.96 -5.96 4.91
CA GLY A 101 -11.23 -5.28 5.97
C GLY A 101 -12.09 -4.24 6.71
N PRO A 102 -11.54 -3.65 7.78
CA PRO A 102 -12.28 -2.76 8.69
C PRO A 102 -12.85 -1.51 8.02
N THR A 103 -12.32 -1.11 6.85
CA THR A 103 -12.77 0.11 6.16
C THR A 103 -13.47 -0.16 4.84
N LEU A 104 -13.71 -1.44 4.53
CA LEU A 104 -14.38 -1.87 3.32
C LEU A 104 -13.62 -1.49 2.03
N ALA A 105 -12.29 -1.40 2.10
CA ALA A 105 -11.45 -1.02 0.97
C ALA A 105 -10.13 -1.80 0.93
N PHE A 106 -9.64 -2.07 -0.28
CA PHE A 106 -8.38 -2.81 -0.49
C PHE A 106 -7.15 -2.16 0.17
N LYS A 107 -7.26 -0.87 0.50
CA LYS A 107 -6.22 -0.08 1.16
C LYS A 107 -5.92 -0.61 2.56
N ASP A 108 -6.83 -1.36 3.16
CA ASP A 108 -6.67 -1.96 4.49
C ASP A 108 -5.42 -2.84 4.59
N VAL A 109 -5.12 -3.67 3.58
CA VAL A 109 -3.94 -4.55 3.60
C VAL A 109 -2.65 -3.74 3.71
N GLY A 110 -2.47 -2.77 2.81
CA GLY A 110 -1.26 -1.94 2.75
C GLY A 110 -1.13 -0.99 3.95
N ALA A 111 -2.22 -0.32 4.33
CA ALA A 111 -2.21 0.63 5.44
C ALA A 111 -1.95 -0.07 6.77
N ARG A 112 -2.57 -1.24 6.98
CA ARG A 112 -2.35 -2.01 8.20
C ARG A 112 -0.93 -2.52 8.28
N PHE A 113 -0.40 -3.15 7.23
CA PHE A 113 0.97 -3.63 7.21
C PHE A 113 1.98 -2.53 7.51
N MET A 114 1.83 -1.39 6.81
CA MET A 114 2.68 -0.22 7.03
C MET A 114 2.64 0.25 8.49
N ALA A 115 1.46 0.30 9.12
CA ALA A 115 1.34 0.76 10.50
C ALA A 115 2.10 -0.13 11.49
N ARG A 116 2.04 -1.45 11.34
CA ARG A 116 2.74 -2.38 12.23
C ARG A 116 4.25 -2.32 11.98
N LEU A 117 4.67 -2.22 10.71
CA LEU A 117 6.08 -2.12 10.34
C LEU A 117 6.71 -0.81 10.82
N LEU A 118 6.01 0.32 10.66
CA LEU A 118 6.47 1.61 11.15
C LEU A 118 6.51 1.62 12.69
N GLY A 119 5.49 1.08 13.36
CA GLY A 119 5.49 0.92 14.82
C GLY A 119 6.65 0.06 15.33
N TYR A 120 7.03 -1.00 14.61
CA TYR A 120 8.24 -1.78 14.91
C TYR A 120 9.51 -0.93 14.85
N PHE A 121 9.72 -0.16 13.77
CA PHE A 121 10.92 0.66 13.62
C PHE A 121 11.00 1.80 14.64
N ILE A 122 9.87 2.42 15.00
CA ILE A 122 9.82 3.47 16.02
C ILE A 122 10.23 2.92 17.39
N ARG A 123 9.67 1.77 17.79
CA ARG A 123 10.07 1.10 19.04
C ARG A 123 11.55 0.73 19.04
N LYS A 124 12.07 0.21 17.93
CA LYS A 124 13.48 -0.15 17.78
C LYS A 124 14.41 1.06 17.94
N GLN A 125 14.03 2.23 17.43
CA GLN A 125 14.83 3.46 17.54
C GLN A 125 14.69 4.19 18.87
N ARG A 126 13.74 3.79 19.74
CA ARG A 126 13.31 4.61 20.89
C ARG A 126 12.98 6.05 20.45
N ALA A 127 12.47 6.19 19.23
CA ALA A 127 12.19 7.49 18.63
C ALA A 127 11.04 8.16 19.37
N LYS A 128 11.16 9.48 19.59
CA LYS A 128 10.09 10.30 20.16
C LYS A 128 9.10 10.62 19.04
N ASN A 129 7.95 9.96 19.04
CA ASN A 129 6.73 10.24 18.27
C ASN A 129 6.90 10.61 16.77
N VAL A 130 6.36 9.77 15.88
CA VAL A 130 6.26 10.06 14.44
C VAL A 130 4.88 10.57 14.09
N ASN A 131 4.80 11.59 13.23
CA ASN A 131 3.53 12.17 12.81
C ASN A 131 3.24 11.82 11.34
N VAL A 132 2.19 11.02 11.12
CA VAL A 132 1.72 10.62 9.80
C VAL A 132 0.81 11.69 9.23
N LEU A 133 1.16 12.24 8.07
CA LEU A 133 0.28 13.13 7.30
C LEU A 133 -0.30 12.37 6.10
N VAL A 134 -1.63 12.41 5.97
CA VAL A 134 -2.34 11.80 4.84
C VAL A 134 -3.39 12.75 4.30
N ALA A 135 -3.35 13.02 3.00
CA ALA A 135 -4.43 13.68 2.29
C ALA A 135 -5.37 12.63 1.71
N THR A 136 -6.69 12.83 1.82
CA THR A 136 -7.65 11.86 1.31
C THR A 136 -8.86 12.48 0.61
N SER A 137 -9.43 11.70 -0.31
CA SER A 137 -10.77 11.88 -0.86
C SER A 137 -11.79 10.87 -0.30
N GLY A 138 -11.41 10.10 0.73
CA GLY A 138 -12.27 9.09 1.37
C GLY A 138 -11.47 7.90 1.89
N ASP A 139 -11.48 6.78 1.15
CA ASP A 139 -10.97 5.48 1.62
C ASP A 139 -9.53 5.49 2.16
N THR A 140 -8.64 6.30 1.58
CA THR A 140 -7.23 6.31 2.03
C THR A 140 -7.14 6.83 3.46
N GLY A 141 -7.93 7.85 3.80
CA GLY A 141 -8.01 8.39 5.16
C GLY A 141 -8.58 7.34 6.10
N SER A 142 -9.68 6.67 5.72
CA SER A 142 -10.25 5.57 6.50
C SER A 142 -9.22 4.48 6.80
N ALA A 143 -8.57 3.93 5.78
CA ALA A 143 -7.64 2.81 5.91
C ALA A 143 -6.38 3.18 6.72
N VAL A 144 -5.85 4.39 6.51
CA VAL A 144 -4.71 4.88 7.30
C VAL A 144 -5.13 5.14 8.74
N ALA A 145 -6.22 5.86 8.98
CA ALA A 145 -6.68 6.17 10.33
C ALA A 145 -6.97 4.89 11.14
N ASN A 146 -7.70 3.92 10.57
CA ASN A 146 -7.96 2.64 11.22
C ASN A 146 -6.71 1.76 11.32
N GLY A 147 -5.83 1.82 10.32
CA GLY A 147 -4.58 1.05 10.31
C GLY A 147 -3.65 1.44 11.46
N PHE A 148 -3.61 2.74 11.79
CA PHE A 148 -2.72 3.35 12.78
C PHE A 148 -3.37 3.66 14.13
N LEU A 149 -4.67 3.42 14.29
CA LEU A 149 -5.38 3.64 15.54
C LEU A 149 -4.73 2.87 16.69
N GLY A 150 -4.38 3.59 17.77
CA GLY A 150 -3.78 3.03 18.96
C GLY A 150 -2.32 2.56 18.80
N VAL A 151 -1.66 2.86 17.68
CA VAL A 151 -0.23 2.53 17.50
C VAL A 151 0.62 3.51 18.30
N GLU A 152 1.26 3.00 19.35
CA GLU A 152 2.12 3.78 20.24
C GLU A 152 3.25 4.50 19.49
N GLY A 153 3.49 5.76 19.86
CA GLY A 153 4.52 6.60 19.25
C GLY A 153 4.17 7.10 17.85
N ILE A 154 2.91 6.96 17.41
CA ILE A 154 2.43 7.49 16.13
C ILE A 154 1.18 8.34 16.34
N HIS A 155 1.17 9.54 15.75
CA HIS A 155 -0.04 10.35 15.60
C HIS A 155 -0.38 10.51 14.13
N VAL A 156 -1.65 10.51 13.76
CA VAL A 156 -2.10 10.61 12.37
C VAL A 156 -2.95 11.86 12.17
N TYR A 157 -2.57 12.67 11.18
CA TYR A 157 -3.33 13.80 10.70
C TYR A 157 -3.92 13.49 9.32
N VAL A 158 -5.25 13.41 9.26
CA VAL A 158 -6.01 13.14 8.03
C VAL A 158 -6.57 14.46 7.49
N LEU A 159 -6.00 14.96 6.41
CA LEU A 159 -6.50 16.15 5.70
C LEU A 159 -7.51 15.73 4.65
N TYR A 160 -8.71 16.31 4.69
CA TYR A 160 -9.77 15.99 3.74
C TYR A 160 -10.57 17.24 3.33
N PRO A 161 -11.02 17.32 2.07
CA PRO A 161 -11.75 18.47 1.56
C PRO A 161 -13.19 18.52 2.09
N LYS A 162 -13.58 19.69 2.59
CA LYS A 162 -14.91 20.00 3.13
C LYS A 162 -16.03 19.65 2.14
N GLY A 163 -16.96 18.80 2.57
CA GLY A 163 -18.14 18.41 1.78
C GLY A 163 -17.84 17.66 0.48
N LYS A 164 -16.63 17.09 0.32
CA LYS A 164 -16.21 16.34 -0.88
C LYS A 164 -15.93 14.85 -0.59
N VAL A 165 -16.13 14.42 0.65
CA VAL A 165 -16.04 13.02 1.10
C VAL A 165 -17.45 12.51 1.41
N SER A 166 -17.73 11.23 1.14
CA SER A 166 -19.04 10.67 1.53
C SER A 166 -19.17 10.57 3.06
N GLU A 167 -20.38 10.70 3.58
CA GLU A 167 -20.65 10.69 5.03
C GLU A 167 -20.11 9.41 5.71
N ILE A 168 -20.23 8.26 5.06
CA ILE A 168 -19.73 6.98 5.61
C ILE A 168 -18.21 6.99 5.70
N GLN A 169 -17.52 7.44 4.65
CA GLN A 169 -16.06 7.52 4.65
C GLN A 169 -15.56 8.54 5.67
N GLU A 170 -16.21 9.69 5.77
CA GLU A 170 -15.86 10.74 6.74
C GLU A 170 -15.95 10.22 8.18
N LYS A 171 -17.06 9.53 8.52
CA LYS A 171 -17.23 8.92 9.85
C LYS A 171 -16.16 7.88 10.17
N GLN A 172 -15.68 7.12 9.19
CA GLN A 172 -14.64 6.10 9.41
C GLN A 172 -13.30 6.65 9.92
N PHE A 173 -13.01 7.94 9.75
CA PHE A 173 -11.78 8.55 10.28
C PHE A 173 -12.00 9.74 11.24
N THR A 174 -13.17 10.37 11.24
CA THR A 174 -13.48 11.49 12.15
C THR A 174 -13.96 11.05 13.54
N THR A 175 -14.46 9.82 13.68
CA THR A 175 -15.04 9.34 14.96
C THR A 175 -14.12 8.44 15.78
N LEU A 176 -12.84 8.30 15.40
CA LEU A 176 -11.92 7.35 16.04
C LEU A 176 -11.28 7.88 17.34
N GLY A 177 -10.94 9.17 17.39
CA GLY A 177 -10.22 9.77 18.51
C GLY A 177 -8.81 9.19 18.72
N GLN A 178 -8.36 9.14 19.98
CA GLN A 178 -7.03 8.67 20.39
C GLN A 178 -5.90 9.46 19.71
N ASN A 179 -5.11 8.77 18.87
CA ASN A 179 -3.97 9.32 18.14
C ASN A 179 -4.34 9.76 16.71
N ILE A 180 -5.63 9.88 16.40
CA ILE A 180 -6.13 10.29 15.09
C ILE A 180 -6.72 11.69 15.17
N THR A 181 -6.30 12.58 14.28
CA THR A 181 -6.84 13.93 14.11
C THR A 181 -7.27 14.13 12.66
N ALA A 182 -8.54 14.41 12.46
CA ALA A 182 -9.08 14.75 11.16
C ALA A 182 -9.12 16.27 11.00
N LEU A 183 -8.56 16.78 9.90
CA LEU A 183 -8.49 18.20 9.56
C LEU A 183 -9.33 18.44 8.30
N GLU A 184 -10.49 19.06 8.49
CA GLU A 184 -11.32 19.50 7.37
C GLU A 184 -10.69 20.73 6.71
N VAL A 185 -10.43 20.64 5.41
CA VAL A 185 -9.82 21.70 4.61
C VAL A 185 -10.90 22.34 3.74
N ASP A 186 -11.05 23.66 3.85
CA ASP A 186 -11.91 24.43 2.96
C ASP A 186 -11.25 24.59 1.58
N GLY A 187 -11.46 23.59 0.72
CA GLY A 187 -10.80 23.48 -0.58
C GLY A 187 -11.07 22.16 -1.28
N THR A 188 -10.20 21.83 -2.23
CA THR A 188 -10.24 20.62 -3.04
C THR A 188 -9.31 19.53 -2.49
N PHE A 189 -9.40 18.32 -3.05
CA PHE A 189 -8.44 17.26 -2.73
C PHE A 189 -7.00 17.66 -3.10
N ASP A 190 -6.81 18.39 -4.20
CA ASP A 190 -5.49 18.85 -4.64
C ASP A 190 -4.90 19.88 -3.67
N ASP A 191 -5.73 20.71 -3.04
CA ASP A 191 -5.31 21.62 -1.96
C ASP A 191 -4.81 20.83 -0.75
N CYS A 192 -5.53 19.77 -0.33
CA CYS A 192 -5.05 18.86 0.73
C CYS A 192 -3.70 18.24 0.38
N GLN A 193 -3.52 17.77 -0.86
CA GLN A 193 -2.25 17.21 -1.31
C GLN A 193 -1.13 18.25 -1.31
N THR A 194 -1.44 19.49 -1.69
CA THR A 194 -0.51 20.61 -1.71
C THR A 194 -0.06 20.97 -0.29
N LEU A 195 -0.98 21.04 0.67
CA LEU A 195 -0.66 21.28 2.08
C LEU A 195 0.25 20.18 2.65
N VAL A 196 -0.07 18.91 2.40
CA VAL A 196 0.77 17.78 2.84
C VAL A 196 2.17 17.87 2.22
N LYS A 197 2.29 18.16 0.92
CA LYS A 197 3.59 18.34 0.25
C LYS A 197 4.37 19.52 0.83
N ALA A 198 3.70 20.65 1.10
CA ALA A 198 4.34 21.82 1.70
C ALA A 198 4.89 21.49 3.10
N ALA A 199 4.12 20.80 3.94
CA ALA A 199 4.55 20.34 5.25
C ALA A 199 5.81 19.44 5.16
N PHE A 200 5.87 18.52 4.19
CA PHE A 200 7.06 17.69 3.98
C PHE A 200 8.30 18.46 3.49
N MET A 201 8.13 19.62 2.86
CA MET A 201 9.23 20.47 2.40
C MET A 201 9.68 21.48 3.47
N ASP A 202 8.90 21.66 4.52
CA ASP A 202 9.22 22.55 5.64
C ASP A 202 10.20 21.87 6.60
N LYS A 203 11.43 22.38 6.65
CA LYS A 203 12.49 21.81 7.49
C LYS A 203 12.20 21.98 8.98
N GLU A 204 11.71 23.15 9.38
CA GLU A 204 11.41 23.43 10.78
C GLU A 204 10.30 22.50 11.27
N LEU A 205 9.24 22.34 10.48
CA LEU A 205 8.15 21.44 10.83
C LEU A 205 8.61 19.98 10.91
N ASN A 206 9.44 19.52 9.97
CA ASN A 206 9.98 18.17 9.98
C ASN A 206 10.92 17.90 11.16
N GLU A 207 11.74 18.88 11.56
CA GLU A 207 12.63 18.78 12.72
C GLU A 207 11.84 18.64 14.03
N HIS A 208 10.70 19.33 14.15
CA HIS A 208 9.87 19.29 15.36
C HIS A 208 8.91 18.11 15.41
N LEU A 209 8.31 17.73 14.27
CA LEU A 209 7.23 16.74 14.23
C LEU A 209 7.64 15.38 13.64
N MET A 210 8.82 15.23 13.04
CA MET A 210 9.22 13.99 12.34
C MET A 210 8.09 13.43 11.45
N LEU A 211 7.79 14.16 10.37
CA LEU A 211 6.67 13.83 9.49
C LEU A 211 6.97 12.60 8.64
N THR A 212 5.95 11.77 8.42
CA THR A 212 5.98 10.66 7.46
C THR A 212 4.68 10.56 6.67
N SER A 213 4.74 9.96 5.49
CA SER A 213 3.59 9.79 4.59
C SER A 213 3.12 8.34 4.57
N ALA A 214 1.82 8.12 4.77
CA ALA A 214 1.16 6.82 4.62
C ALA A 214 0.42 6.66 3.28
N ASN A 215 0.78 7.48 2.28
CA ASN A 215 0.23 7.38 0.94
C ASN A 215 0.78 6.18 0.15
N SER A 216 0.20 5.93 -1.03
CA SER A 216 0.58 4.81 -1.90
C SER A 216 2.01 4.85 -2.45
N ILE A 217 2.74 5.95 -2.24
CA ILE A 217 4.15 6.12 -2.59
C ILE A 217 5.08 5.33 -1.66
N ASN A 218 4.65 5.02 -0.43
CA ASN A 218 5.47 4.33 0.54
C ASN A 218 5.58 2.84 0.17
N VAL A 219 6.80 2.29 0.15
CA VAL A 219 7.07 0.88 -0.20
C VAL A 219 6.34 -0.10 0.71
N ALA A 220 6.20 0.22 2.00
CA ALA A 220 5.46 -0.59 2.96
C ALA A 220 3.94 -0.55 2.77
N ARG A 221 3.44 0.35 1.92
CA ARG A 221 2.01 0.50 1.62
C ARG A 221 1.62 -0.20 0.32
N PHE A 222 2.49 -0.20 -0.69
CA PHE A 222 2.16 -0.83 -1.97
C PHE A 222 2.70 -2.26 -2.10
N LEU A 223 3.89 -2.62 -1.60
CA LEU A 223 4.40 -3.99 -1.75
C LEU A 223 3.50 -5.05 -1.09
N PRO A 224 2.90 -4.83 0.11
CA PRO A 224 1.97 -5.80 0.71
C PRO A 224 0.71 -6.06 -0.11
N GLN A 225 0.37 -5.18 -1.05
CA GLN A 225 -0.74 -5.44 -1.96
C GLN A 225 -0.46 -6.63 -2.89
N ALA A 226 0.80 -7.07 -3.04
CA ALA A 226 1.14 -8.29 -3.76
C ALA A 226 0.52 -9.55 -3.11
N PHE A 227 0.27 -9.53 -1.79
CA PHE A 227 -0.17 -10.71 -1.04
C PHE A 227 -1.47 -11.31 -1.60
N TYR A 228 -2.45 -10.46 -1.90
CA TYR A 228 -3.75 -10.93 -2.40
C TYR A 228 -3.69 -11.40 -3.86
N TYR A 229 -2.66 -11.03 -4.65
CA TYR A 229 -2.47 -11.60 -5.99
C TYR A 229 -2.03 -13.07 -5.91
N PHE A 230 -1.08 -13.37 -5.02
CA PHE A 230 -0.67 -14.75 -4.76
C PHE A 230 -1.81 -15.57 -4.17
N TYR A 231 -2.57 -14.99 -3.23
CA TYR A 231 -3.72 -15.66 -2.64
C TYR A 231 -4.86 -15.90 -3.65
N ALA A 232 -5.16 -14.94 -4.52
CA ALA A 232 -6.13 -15.13 -5.61
C ALA A 232 -5.69 -16.25 -6.57
N TYR A 233 -4.40 -16.32 -6.91
CA TYR A 233 -3.86 -17.42 -7.70
C TYR A 233 -3.99 -18.77 -6.98
N ALA A 234 -3.72 -18.82 -5.68
CA ALA A 234 -3.92 -20.02 -4.87
C ALA A 234 -5.38 -20.50 -4.88
N GLN A 235 -6.33 -19.56 -4.76
CA GLN A 235 -7.77 -19.85 -4.88
C GLN A 235 -8.14 -20.39 -6.27
N LEU A 236 -7.65 -19.78 -7.35
CA LEU A 236 -7.83 -20.31 -8.71
C LEU A 236 -7.21 -21.70 -8.89
N LYS A 237 -6.04 -21.95 -8.28
CA LYS A 237 -5.34 -23.23 -8.36
C LYS A 237 -6.14 -24.34 -7.68
N LYS A 238 -6.73 -24.06 -6.50
CA LYS A 238 -7.66 -24.97 -5.80
C LYS A 238 -8.86 -25.36 -6.69
N LEU A 239 -9.34 -24.44 -7.54
CA LEU A 239 -10.45 -24.66 -8.46
C LEU A 239 -10.04 -25.35 -9.78
N GLY A 240 -8.74 -25.61 -10.01
CA GLY A 240 -8.25 -26.09 -11.31
C GLY A 240 -8.38 -25.05 -12.44
N LYS A 241 -8.43 -23.75 -12.09
CA LYS A 241 -8.67 -22.62 -13.00
C LYS A 241 -7.50 -21.63 -13.06
N ALA A 242 -6.31 -22.01 -12.57
CA ALA A 242 -5.11 -21.17 -12.56
C ALA A 242 -4.36 -21.09 -13.91
N ASN A 243 -4.88 -21.73 -14.96
CA ASN A 243 -4.28 -21.64 -16.29
C ASN A 243 -4.64 -20.32 -16.95
N ASN A 244 -3.65 -19.62 -17.53
CA ASN A 244 -3.86 -18.39 -18.31
C ASN A 244 -4.55 -17.24 -17.54
N VAL A 245 -4.16 -17.00 -16.29
CA VAL A 245 -4.74 -15.94 -15.46
C VAL A 245 -4.51 -14.56 -16.07
N VAL A 246 -5.60 -13.81 -16.26
CA VAL A 246 -5.60 -12.38 -16.60
C VAL A 246 -6.16 -11.61 -15.42
N VAL A 247 -5.48 -10.53 -15.01
CA VAL A 247 -5.93 -9.71 -13.88
C VAL A 247 -6.28 -8.31 -14.37
N CYS A 248 -7.51 -7.88 -14.09
CA CYS A 248 -7.99 -6.52 -14.37
C CYS A 248 -8.06 -5.73 -13.07
N VAL A 249 -7.46 -4.54 -13.04
CA VAL A 249 -7.32 -3.71 -11.85
C VAL A 249 -7.88 -2.31 -12.14
N PRO A 250 -8.98 -1.90 -11.49
CA PRO A 250 -9.40 -0.50 -11.48
C PRO A 250 -8.27 0.39 -10.92
N SER A 251 -7.72 1.25 -11.78
CA SER A 251 -6.44 1.92 -11.52
C SER A 251 -6.59 3.45 -11.51
N GLY A 252 -6.21 4.05 -10.38
CA GLY A 252 -6.00 5.49 -10.21
C GLY A 252 -4.51 5.79 -10.09
N ASN A 253 -3.97 5.81 -8.86
CA ASN A 253 -2.54 6.06 -8.59
C ASN A 253 -1.60 4.86 -8.85
N PHE A 254 -2.06 3.84 -9.58
CA PHE A 254 -1.29 2.66 -10.01
C PHE A 254 -0.63 1.76 -8.94
N GLY A 255 -0.64 2.10 -7.65
CA GLY A 255 0.02 1.27 -6.61
C GLY A 255 -0.46 -0.19 -6.56
N ASN A 256 -1.75 -0.44 -6.77
CA ASN A 256 -2.32 -1.79 -6.74
C ASN A 256 -1.82 -2.66 -7.90
N ILE A 257 -1.97 -2.18 -9.14
CA ILE A 257 -1.50 -2.91 -10.32
C ILE A 257 0.03 -3.05 -10.34
N THR A 258 0.76 -2.04 -9.84
CA THR A 258 2.22 -2.14 -9.66
C THR A 258 2.57 -3.29 -8.72
N ALA A 259 1.88 -3.47 -7.59
CA ALA A 259 2.11 -4.62 -6.71
C ALA A 259 1.86 -5.97 -7.41
N GLY A 260 0.85 -6.05 -8.29
CA GLY A 260 0.63 -7.21 -9.15
C GLY A 260 1.77 -7.46 -10.15
N LEU A 261 2.35 -6.40 -10.73
CA LEU A 261 3.53 -6.51 -11.59
C LEU A 261 4.77 -6.97 -10.82
N PHE A 262 4.93 -6.54 -9.56
CA PHE A 262 5.95 -7.07 -8.66
C PHE A 262 5.72 -8.57 -8.41
N ALA A 263 4.50 -8.98 -8.09
CA ALA A 263 4.16 -10.40 -7.93
C ALA A 263 4.50 -11.22 -9.19
N LYS A 264 4.21 -10.70 -10.39
CA LYS A 264 4.61 -11.33 -11.66
C LYS A 264 6.13 -11.43 -11.80
N ARG A 265 6.88 -10.38 -11.45
CA ARG A 265 8.36 -10.39 -11.45
C ARG A 265 8.93 -11.38 -10.44
N MET A 266 8.22 -11.66 -9.35
CA MET A 266 8.58 -12.72 -8.38
C MET A 266 8.26 -14.14 -8.88
N GLY A 267 7.61 -14.29 -10.04
CA GLY A 267 7.29 -15.58 -10.65
C GLY A 267 5.80 -15.94 -10.65
N LEU A 268 4.90 -15.08 -10.18
CA LEU A 268 3.46 -15.37 -10.19
C LEU A 268 2.95 -15.61 -11.63
N PRO A 269 2.31 -16.77 -11.93
CA PRO A 269 1.86 -17.12 -13.29
C PRO A 269 0.63 -16.32 -13.77
N VAL A 270 0.84 -15.03 -14.09
CA VAL A 270 -0.18 -14.13 -14.68
C VAL A 270 0.24 -13.74 -16.09
N ILE A 271 -0.58 -14.09 -17.09
CA ILE A 271 -0.24 -13.85 -18.49
C ILE A 271 -0.43 -12.39 -18.90
N ARG A 272 -1.39 -11.67 -18.30
CA ARG A 272 -1.71 -10.28 -18.65
C ARG A 272 -2.28 -9.50 -17.46
N PHE A 273 -1.91 -8.22 -17.38
CA PHE A 273 -2.56 -7.23 -16.52
C PHE A 273 -3.32 -6.22 -17.37
N ILE A 274 -4.48 -5.79 -16.90
CA ILE A 274 -5.31 -4.75 -17.52
C ILE A 274 -5.47 -3.63 -16.50
N ALA A 275 -4.98 -2.43 -16.83
CA ALA A 275 -5.29 -1.22 -16.07
C ALA A 275 -6.64 -0.68 -16.56
N ALA A 276 -7.69 -0.78 -15.73
CA ALA A 276 -9.00 -0.21 -16.05
C ALA A 276 -9.07 1.21 -15.48
N ASN A 277 -9.20 2.21 -16.36
CA ASN A 277 -9.35 3.61 -15.99
C ASN A 277 -10.81 4.05 -16.10
N ASN A 278 -11.18 5.12 -15.38
CA ASN A 278 -12.49 5.76 -15.53
C ASN A 278 -12.41 6.86 -16.62
N LYS A 279 -13.27 7.88 -16.55
CA LYS A 279 -13.22 9.02 -17.49
C LYS A 279 -11.86 9.76 -17.49
N ASN A 280 -11.09 9.68 -16.40
CA ASN A 280 -9.71 10.11 -16.37
C ASN A 280 -8.82 9.00 -16.96
N ASP A 281 -8.51 9.13 -18.24
CA ASP A 281 -7.84 8.13 -19.07
C ASP A 281 -6.39 8.52 -19.43
N ILE A 282 -5.78 9.45 -18.68
CA ILE A 282 -4.44 9.99 -18.99
C ILE A 282 -3.38 8.90 -19.18
N PHE A 283 -3.43 7.83 -18.37
CA PHE A 283 -2.50 6.71 -18.50
C PHE A 283 -2.79 5.84 -19.72
N TYR A 284 -4.07 5.66 -20.07
CA TYR A 284 -4.44 4.98 -21.30
C TYR A 284 -3.92 5.75 -22.52
N GLN A 285 -4.08 7.07 -22.54
CA GLN A 285 -3.52 7.93 -23.59
C GLN A 285 -1.99 7.84 -23.65
N TYR A 286 -1.32 7.81 -22.49
CA TYR A 286 0.12 7.58 -22.42
C TYR A 286 0.53 6.22 -23.01
N LEU A 287 -0.19 5.15 -22.71
CA LEU A 287 0.10 3.83 -23.29
C LEU A 287 -0.12 3.78 -24.81
N GLN A 288 -1.09 4.53 -25.34
CA GLN A 288 -1.35 4.59 -26.79
C GLN A 288 -0.32 5.45 -27.54
N THR A 289 0.13 6.55 -26.94
CA THR A 289 0.86 7.62 -27.64
C THR A 289 2.30 7.81 -27.21
N GLY A 290 2.68 7.30 -26.03
CA GLY A 290 3.94 7.60 -25.35
C GLY A 290 4.02 9.00 -24.76
N LYS A 291 2.95 9.81 -24.83
CA LYS A 291 2.92 11.21 -24.35
C LYS A 291 2.08 11.33 -23.09
N ASN A 292 2.65 11.94 -22.05
CA ASN A 292 1.93 12.25 -20.82
C ASN A 292 1.42 13.69 -20.85
N ASN A 293 0.20 13.88 -21.35
CA ASN A 293 -0.44 15.20 -21.42
C ASN A 293 -1.24 15.43 -20.13
N ALA A 294 -0.56 15.83 -19.06
CA ALA A 294 -1.25 16.26 -17.84
C ALA A 294 -2.15 17.45 -18.16
N HIS A 295 -3.46 17.26 -17.99
CA HIS A 295 -4.39 18.38 -17.94
C HIS A 295 -4.15 19.12 -16.62
N PRO A 296 -3.95 20.45 -16.65
CA PRO A 296 -3.74 21.25 -15.44
C PRO A 296 -4.94 21.16 -14.49
#